data_AF-A0A848L3P0-F1
#
_entry.id   AF-A0A848L3P0-F1
#
_cell.length_a   1.000
_cell.length_b   1.000
_cell.length_c   1.000
_cell.angle_alpha   90.00
_cell.angle_beta   90.00
_cell.angle_gamma   90.00
#
_symmetry.space_group_name_H-M   'P 1'
#
loop_
_entity.id
_entity.type
_entity.pdbx_description
1 polymer ?
#
loop_
_entity_poly.entity_id
_entity_poly.type
_entity_poly.pdbx_seq_one_letter_code
_entity_poly.pdbx_strand_id
1 'polypeptide(L)'
;HAAARKAFVDCARRIAVTLGVSQGRAEGMLAEADDLMTRHPRVAQRLRDGVISVEIARKILERTNLIDDEPSEGEGESSEGEPSVGESR
;
A
#
# COMPACT_ATOMS: atom_id res chain seq x y z
N HIS A 1 -8.58 -16.65 10.28
CA HIS A 1 -7.51 -15.66 10.57
C HIS A 1 -6.29 -16.24 11.31
N ALA A 2 -6.44 -16.97 12.43
CA ALA A 2 -5.27 -17.47 13.19
C ALA A 2 -4.32 -18.42 12.41
N ALA A 3 -4.87 -19.31 11.58
CA ALA A 3 -4.09 -20.24 10.77
C ALA A 3 -3.24 -19.55 9.69
N ALA A 4 -3.79 -18.54 9.00
CA ALA A 4 -3.07 -17.77 7.99
C ALA A 4 -1.89 -16.99 8.59
N ARG A 5 -2.10 -16.37 9.77
CA ARG A 5 -1.02 -15.68 10.50
C ARG A 5 0.08 -16.64 10.94
N LYS A 6 -0.27 -17.85 11.39
CA LYS A 6 0.73 -18.87 11.73
C LYS A 6 1.55 -19.28 10.50
N ALA A 7 0.89 -19.53 9.36
CA ALA A 7 1.56 -19.86 8.12
C ALA A 7 2.50 -18.73 7.64
N PHE A 8 2.06 -17.47 7.76
CA PHE A 8 2.89 -16.30 7.45
C PHE A 8 4.16 -16.26 8.31
N VAL A 9 4.02 -16.37 9.62
CA VAL A 9 5.16 -16.34 10.57
C VAL A 9 6.12 -17.51 10.34
N ASP A 10 5.59 -18.72 10.10
CA ASP A 10 6.41 -19.89 9.83
C ASP A 10 7.18 -19.75 8.51
N CYS A 11 6.57 -19.15 7.49
CA CYS A 11 7.24 -18.85 6.22
C CYS A 11 8.33 -17.79 6.41
N ALA A 12 8.03 -16.71 7.12
CA ALA A 12 8.99 -15.64 7.43
C ALA A 12 10.21 -16.20 8.20
N ARG A 13 9.97 -17.07 9.19
CA ARG A 13 11.04 -17.73 9.94
C ARG A 13 11.95 -18.56 9.02
N ARG A 14 11.37 -19.31 8.08
CA ARG A 14 12.16 -20.10 7.11
C ARG A 14 13.03 -19.20 6.23
N ILE A 15 12.46 -18.11 5.70
CA ILE A 15 13.19 -17.12 4.91
C ILE A 15 14.33 -16.50 5.72
N ALA A 16 14.05 -16.10 6.97
CA ALA A 16 15.05 -15.52 7.87
C ALA A 16 16.26 -16.46 8.05
N VAL A 17 16.00 -17.75 8.28
CA VAL A 17 17.05 -18.77 8.41
C VAL A 17 17.80 -18.98 7.09
N THR A 18 17.09 -19.13 5.97
CA THR A 18 17.70 -19.40 4.66
C THR A 18 18.58 -18.24 4.17
N LEU A 19 18.15 -17.00 4.39
CA LEU A 19 18.86 -15.81 3.91
C LEU A 19 19.80 -15.20 4.95
N GLY A 20 19.82 -15.71 6.19
CA GLY A 20 20.62 -15.15 7.29
C GLY A 20 20.19 -13.73 7.69
N VAL A 21 18.90 -13.40 7.56
CA VAL A 21 18.34 -12.08 7.89
C VAL A 21 17.49 -12.15 9.16
N SER A 22 17.19 -10.98 9.75
CA SER A 22 16.30 -10.93 10.91
C SER A 22 14.87 -11.35 10.53
N GLN A 23 14.13 -11.91 11.50
CA GLN A 23 12.73 -12.31 11.29
C GLN A 23 11.87 -11.13 10.82
N GLY A 24 12.02 -9.95 11.44
CA GLY A 24 11.29 -8.75 11.02
C GLY A 24 11.60 -8.32 9.57
N ARG A 25 12.85 -8.50 9.11
CA ARG A 25 13.19 -8.25 7.70
C ARG A 25 12.51 -9.24 6.77
N ALA A 26 12.47 -10.52 7.13
CA ALA A 26 11.79 -11.55 6.35
C ALA A 26 10.27 -11.35 6.31
N GLU A 27 9.65 -10.92 7.42
CA GLU A 27 8.23 -10.55 7.46
C GLU A 27 7.94 -9.36 6.54
N GLY A 28 8.80 -8.33 6.54
CA GLY A 28 8.69 -7.20 5.61
C GLY A 28 8.78 -7.63 4.15
N MET A 29 9.71 -8.54 3.81
CA MET A 29 9.82 -9.08 2.45
C MET A 29 8.56 -9.82 2.01
N LEU A 30 7.92 -10.58 2.90
CA LEU A 30 6.66 -11.26 2.60
C LEU A 30 5.50 -10.27 2.41
N ALA A 31 5.45 -9.22 3.22
CA ALA A 31 4.42 -8.18 3.08
C ALA A 31 4.58 -7.42 1.75
N GLU A 32 5.81 -7.01 1.40
CA GLU A 32 6.13 -6.39 0.11
C GLU A 32 5.75 -7.31 -1.07
N ALA A 33 6.01 -8.62 -0.94
CA ALA A 33 5.66 -9.59 -1.99
C ALA A 33 4.13 -9.78 -2.13
N ASP A 34 3.41 -9.84 -1.01
CA ASP A 34 1.94 -9.95 -1.00
C ASP A 34 1.29 -8.72 -1.65
N ASP A 35 1.77 -7.53 -1.29
CA ASP A 35 1.32 -6.25 -1.86
C ASP A 35 1.59 -6.20 -3.38
N LEU A 36 2.78 -6.64 -3.80
CA LEU A 36 3.16 -6.71 -5.21
C LEU A 36 2.24 -7.67 -6.00
N MET A 37 1.84 -8.80 -5.42
CA MET A 37 0.99 -9.78 -6.10
C MET A 37 -0.48 -9.39 -6.13
N THR A 38 -0.98 -8.81 -5.03
CA THR A 38 -2.42 -8.52 -4.85
C THR A 38 -2.81 -7.17 -5.44
N ARG A 39 -1.99 -6.14 -5.25
CA ARG A 39 -2.29 -4.75 -5.62
C ARG A 39 -1.54 -4.28 -6.85
N HIS A 40 -0.38 -4.87 -7.14
CA HIS A 40 0.50 -4.44 -8.23
C HIS A 40 0.92 -5.54 -9.23
N PRO A 41 0.00 -6.34 -9.78
CA PRO A 41 0.35 -7.51 -10.58
C PRO A 41 1.17 -7.17 -11.83
N ARG A 42 0.99 -5.99 -12.43
CA ARG A 42 1.81 -5.51 -13.56
C ARG A 42 3.26 -5.22 -13.16
N VAL A 43 3.48 -4.69 -11.96
CA VAL A 43 4.83 -4.44 -11.43
C VAL A 43 5.51 -5.77 -11.13
N ALA A 44 4.78 -6.73 -10.53
CA ALA A 44 5.25 -8.10 -10.32
C ALA A 44 5.70 -8.78 -11.64
N GLN A 45 4.92 -8.60 -12.71
CA GLN A 45 5.26 -9.12 -14.02
C GLN A 45 6.53 -8.47 -14.58
N ARG A 46 6.61 -7.14 -14.58
CA ARG A 46 7.79 -6.42 -15.09
C ARG A 46 9.07 -6.72 -14.31
N LEU A 47 8.96 -6.96 -13.00
CA LEU A 47 10.09 -7.39 -12.17
C LEU A 47 10.56 -8.80 -12.57
N ARG A 48 9.63 -9.74 -12.78
CA ARG A 48 9.96 -11.11 -13.24
C ARG A 48 10.56 -11.13 -14.64
N ASP A 49 10.08 -10.28 -15.53
CA ASP A 49 10.60 -10.15 -16.89
C ASP A 49 11.97 -9.43 -16.94
N GLY A 50 12.48 -8.97 -15.79
CA GLY A 50 13.76 -8.25 -15.70
C GLY A 50 13.72 -6.83 -16.28
N VAL A 51 12.53 -6.30 -16.57
CA VAL A 51 12.33 -4.96 -17.14
C VAL A 51 12.57 -3.86 -16.11
N ILE A 52 12.32 -4.15 -14.83
CA ILE A 52 12.58 -3.24 -13.71
C ILE A 52 13.40 -3.94 -12.64
N SER A 53 14.21 -3.17 -11.90
CA SER A 53 14.97 -3.69 -10.75
C SER A 53 14.11 -3.81 -9.49
N VAL A 54 14.60 -4.56 -8.51
CA VAL A 54 13.97 -4.67 -7.18
C VAL A 54 13.84 -3.30 -6.50
N GLU A 55 14.83 -2.41 -6.65
CA GLU A 55 14.77 -1.06 -6.11
C GLU A 55 13.67 -0.21 -6.76
N ILE A 56 13.46 -0.35 -8.07
CA ILE A 56 12.37 0.33 -8.78
C ILE A 56 11.02 -0.21 -8.31
N ALA A 57 10.88 -1.54 -8.21
CA ALA A 57 9.65 -2.16 -7.71
C ALA A 57 9.32 -1.67 -6.30
N ARG A 58 10.31 -1.62 -5.39
CA ARG A 58 10.13 -1.12 -4.03
C ARG A 58 9.69 0.35 -3.98
N LYS A 59 10.32 1.22 -4.77
CA LYS A 59 9.91 2.63 -4.88
C LYS A 59 8.47 2.80 -5.35
N ILE A 60 8.01 1.94 -6.26
CA ILE A 60 6.62 1.97 -6.73
C ILE A 60 5.68 1.60 -5.58
N LEU A 61 5.94 0.52 -4.85
CA LEU A 61 5.13 0.12 -3.70
C LEU A 61 5.07 1.22 -2.63
N GLU A 62 6.23 1.77 -2.24
CA GLU A 62 6.32 2.84 -1.24
C GLU A 62 5.50 4.08 -1.66
N ARG A 63 5.50 4.43 -2.95
CA ARG A 63 4.73 5.58 -3.47
C ARG A 63 3.25 5.30 -3.62
N THR A 64 2.85 4.08 -3.95
CA THR A 64 1.42 3.76 -4.03
C THR A 64 0.82 3.68 -2.64
N ASN A 65 1.48 3.02 -1.69
CA ASN A 65 1.02 2.99 -0.30
C ASN A 65 0.84 4.38 0.32
N LEU A 66 1.57 5.40 -0.18
CA LEU A 66 1.37 6.79 0.21
C LEU A 66 0.07 7.42 -0.37
N ILE A 67 -0.40 6.94 -1.53
CA ILE A 67 -1.59 7.48 -2.21
C ILE A 67 -2.89 6.88 -1.63
N ASP A 68 -2.86 5.67 -1.08
CA ASP A 68 -4.07 5.02 -0.56
C ASP A 68 -4.56 5.59 0.79
N ASP A 69 -3.78 6.42 1.47
CA ASP A 69 -4.07 6.93 2.83
C ASP A 69 -4.68 8.35 2.88
N GLU A 70 -4.97 9.01 1.76
CA GLU A 70 -5.74 10.27 1.79
C GLU A 70 -6.97 10.20 0.87
N PRO A 71 -8.21 10.20 1.42
CA PRO A 71 -9.30 10.75 0.65
C PRO A 71 -8.90 12.21 0.40
N SER A 72 -8.57 12.52 -0.86
CA SER A 72 -8.54 13.91 -1.32
C SER A 72 -9.85 14.54 -0.87
N GLU A 73 -9.81 15.37 0.17
CA GLU A 73 -10.91 16.24 0.56
C GLU A 73 -11.06 17.23 -0.61
N GLY A 74 -11.76 16.77 -1.65
CA GLY A 74 -12.20 17.58 -2.75
C GLY A 74 -13.15 18.61 -2.19
N GLU A 75 -12.63 19.84 -2.08
CA GLU A 75 -13.32 21.08 -2.41
C GLU A 75 -14.81 21.06 -2.06
N GLY A 76 -15.11 21.43 -0.80
CA GLY A 76 -16.46 21.82 -0.42
C GLY A 76 -16.93 22.98 -1.30
N GLU A 77 -17.92 22.68 -2.13
CA GLU A 77 -18.63 23.63 -2.99
C GLU A 77 -18.95 24.92 -2.22
N SER A 78 -18.54 26.05 -2.80
CA SER A 78 -18.98 27.38 -2.40
C SER A 78 -20.51 27.42 -2.36
N SER A 79 -21.08 27.37 -1.16
CA SER A 79 -22.48 27.64 -0.90
C SER A 79 -22.75 29.13 -1.10
N GLU A 80 -22.94 29.54 -2.35
CA GLU A 80 -23.63 30.80 -2.66
C GLU A 80 -25.11 30.64 -2.31
N GLY A 81 -25.52 31.20 -1.16
CA GLY A 81 -26.88 31.11 -0.64
C GLY A 81 -27.37 32.44 -0.06
N GLU A 82 -27.89 33.27 -0.97
CA GLU A 82 -28.95 34.29 -0.84
C GLU A 82 -28.88 35.39 0.25
N PRO A 83 -28.96 36.69 -0.12
CA PRO A 83 -29.19 37.78 0.83
C PRO A 83 -30.67 37.84 1.25
N SER A 84 -30.92 37.71 2.55
CA SER A 84 -32.25 37.89 3.16
C SER A 84 -32.77 39.32 3.01
N VAL A 85 -33.86 39.50 2.27
CA VAL A 85 -34.64 40.75 2.19
C VAL A 85 -36.00 40.54 2.86
N GLY A 86 -36.39 41.48 3.74
CA GLY A 86 -37.74 41.63 4.31
C GLY A 86 -37.76 41.42 5.83
N GLU A 87 -38.39 42.24 6.68
CA GLU A 87 -39.40 43.27 6.46
C GLU A 87 -39.48 44.12 7.75
N SER A 88 -39.45 45.45 7.61
CA SER A 88 -39.60 46.39 8.73
C SER A 88 -41.06 46.52 9.13
N ARG A 89 -41.34 46.48 10.44
CA ARG A 89 -42.61 46.94 11.04
C ARG A 89 -42.50 48.37 11.52
#